data_AF-A0A351R392-F1
#
_entry.id   AF-A0A351R392-F1
#
_cell.length_a   1.000
_cell.length_b   1.000
_cell.length_c   1.000
_cell.angle_alpha   90.00
_cell.angle_beta   90.00
_cell.angle_gamma   90.00
#
_symmetry.space_group_name_H-M   'P 1'
#
loop_
_entity.id
_entity.type
_entity.pdbx_description
1 polymer ?
#
loop_
_entity_poly.entity_id
_entity_poly.type
_entity_poly.pdbx_seq_one_letter_code
_entity_poly.pdbx_strand_id
1 'polypeptide(L)'
;VLQVIVNSNMEKVREWKGSERIMCEALRVLMADELNEERMEGQREGRIEGQREGQREGQIRAYVSLVQDGIITVETGAEKAGMSVDDFTKEMKKAGYVIPAV
;
A
#
# COMPACT_ATOMS: atom_id res chain seq x y z
N VAL A 1 -17.22 -61.26 -8.46
CA VAL A 1 -18.16 -60.26 -7.89
C VAL A 1 -17.42 -59.10 -7.23
N LEU A 2 -16.57 -59.33 -6.22
CA LEU A 2 -15.78 -58.27 -5.56
C LEU A 2 -14.93 -57.42 -6.51
N GLN A 3 -14.23 -58.04 -7.47
CA GLN A 3 -13.41 -57.33 -8.46
C GLN A 3 -14.22 -56.34 -9.32
N VAL A 4 -15.45 -56.70 -9.69
CA VAL A 4 -16.34 -55.83 -10.49
C VAL A 4 -16.79 -54.62 -9.66
N ILE A 5 -17.09 -54.84 -8.37
CA ILE A 5 -17.49 -53.77 -7.44
C ILE A 5 -16.32 -52.80 -7.20
N VAL A 6 -15.12 -53.33 -6.97
CA VAL A 6 -13.92 -52.51 -6.76
C VAL A 6 -13.61 -51.68 -8.01
N ASN A 7 -13.69 -52.28 -9.20
CA ASN A 7 -13.46 -51.56 -10.46
C ASN A 7 -14.49 -50.44 -10.68
N SER A 8 -15.77 -50.72 -10.47
CA SER A 8 -16.83 -49.70 -10.61
C SER A 8 -16.66 -48.56 -9.61
N ASN A 9 -16.26 -48.87 -8.36
CA ASN A 9 -16.01 -47.84 -7.36
C ASN A 9 -14.77 -46.99 -7.72
N MET A 10 -13.72 -47.61 -8.26
CA MET A 10 -12.53 -46.88 -8.70
C MET A 10 -12.80 -45.94 -9.87
N GLU A 11 -13.71 -46.29 -10.79
CA GLU A 11 -14.17 -45.42 -11.87
C GLU A 11 -14.90 -44.18 -11.33
N LYS A 12 -15.87 -44.37 -10.42
CA LYS A 12 -16.59 -43.26 -9.78
C LYS A 12 -15.64 -42.31 -9.02
N VAL A 13 -14.64 -42.86 -8.33
CA VAL A 13 -13.61 -42.07 -7.64
C VAL A 13 -12.79 -41.23 -8.64
N ARG A 14 -12.49 -41.78 -9.83
CA ARG A 14 -11.78 -41.02 -10.88
C ARG A 14 -12.65 -39.91 -11.45
N GLU A 15 -13.92 -40.18 -11.72
CA GLU A 15 -14.88 -39.17 -12.20
C GLU A 15 -15.05 -38.03 -11.20
N TRP A 16 -15.25 -38.34 -9.91
CA TRP A 16 -15.38 -37.33 -8.86
C TRP A 16 -14.13 -36.44 -8.75
N LYS A 17 -12.93 -37.03 -8.82
CA LYS A 17 -11.67 -36.26 -8.84
C LYS A 17 -11.55 -35.37 -10.09
N GLY A 18 -12.10 -35.81 -11.21
CA GLY A 18 -12.19 -35.00 -12.44
C GLY A 18 -13.12 -33.80 -12.27
N SER A 19 -14.33 -34.04 -11.75
CA SER A 19 -15.33 -32.99 -11.49
C SER A 19 -14.87 -31.97 -10.44
N GLU A 20 -14.20 -32.41 -9.38
CA GLU A 20 -13.59 -31.54 -8.37
C GLU A 20 -12.57 -30.58 -9.01
N ARG A 21 -11.70 -31.09 -9.89
CA ARG A 21 -10.73 -30.25 -10.61
C ARG A 21 -11.39 -29.18 -11.46
N ILE A 22 -12.44 -29.54 -12.20
CA ILE A 22 -13.18 -28.61 -13.06
C ILE A 22 -13.85 -27.52 -12.22
N MET A 23 -14.43 -27.91 -11.07
CA MET A 23 -15.06 -26.96 -10.15
C MET A 23 -14.03 -25.98 -9.55
N CYS A 24 -12.88 -26.47 -9.09
CA CYS A 24 -11.81 -25.62 -8.56
C CYS A 24 -11.27 -24.65 -9.62
N GLU A 25 -11.16 -25.10 -10.87
CA GLU A 25 -10.72 -24.26 -11.98
C GLU A 25 -11.76 -23.18 -12.34
N ALA A 26 -13.03 -23.56 -12.41
CA ALA A 26 -14.13 -22.61 -12.62
C ALA A 26 -14.17 -21.54 -11.51
N LEU A 27 -14.01 -21.95 -10.25
CA LEU A 27 -13.96 -21.02 -9.12
C LEU A 27 -12.79 -20.03 -9.23
N ARG A 28 -11.61 -20.50 -9.63
CA ARG A 28 -10.44 -19.62 -9.83
C ARG A 28 -10.68 -18.60 -10.93
N VAL A 29 -11.32 -19.01 -12.04
CA VAL A 29 -11.62 -18.10 -13.15
C VAL A 29 -12.65 -17.05 -12.73
N LEU A 30 -13.71 -17.44 -12.03
CA LEU A 30 -14.73 -16.50 -11.55
C LEU A 30 -14.16 -15.46 -10.59
N MET A 31 -13.20 -15.85 -9.74
CA MET A 31 -12.54 -14.94 -8.79
C MET A 31 -11.39 -14.13 -9.39
N ALA A 32 -10.93 -14.46 -10.61
CA ALA A 32 -9.75 -13.82 -11.19
C ALA A 32 -9.99 -12.34 -11.52
N ASP A 33 -11.20 -12.00 -11.96
CA ASP A 33 -11.55 -10.63 -12.33
C ASP A 33 -11.71 -9.76 -11.07
N GLU A 34 -12.42 -10.25 -10.05
CA GLU A 34 -12.57 -9.56 -8.76
C GLU A 34 -11.20 -9.27 -8.10
N LEU A 35 -10.31 -10.28 -8.06
CA LEU A 35 -8.96 -10.11 -7.51
C LEU A 35 -8.10 -9.13 -8.34
N ASN A 36 -8.29 -9.09 -9.65
CA ASN A 36 -7.60 -8.14 -10.51
C ASN A 36 -8.09 -6.71 -10.30
N GLU A 37 -9.40 -6.53 -10.13
CA GLU A 37 -10.01 -5.24 -9.82
C GLU A 37 -9.51 -4.70 -8.48
N GLU A 38 -9.56 -5.50 -7.41
CA GLU A 38 -9.04 -5.12 -6.09
C GLU A 38 -7.55 -4.74 -6.15
N ARG A 39 -6.74 -5.51 -6.91
CA ARG A 39 -5.32 -5.20 -7.10
C ARG A 39 -5.12 -3.87 -7.85
N MET A 40 -5.91 -3.60 -8.88
CA MET A 40 -5.82 -2.35 -9.63
C MET A 40 -6.23 -1.15 -8.78
N GLU A 41 -7.28 -1.30 -7.97
CA GLU A 41 -7.74 -0.27 -7.05
C GLU A 41 -6.70 0.01 -5.97
N GLY A 42 -6.16 -1.03 -5.32
CA GLY A 42 -5.08 -0.87 -4.34
C GLY A 42 -3.82 -0.23 -4.91
N GLN A 43 -3.45 -0.53 -6.17
CA GLN A 43 -2.34 0.14 -6.84
C GLN A 43 -2.62 1.62 -7.12
N ARG A 44 -3.86 1.94 -7.48
CA ARG A 44 -4.27 3.32 -7.74
C ARG A 44 -4.28 4.13 -6.45
N GLU A 45 -4.89 3.61 -5.39
CA GLU A 45 -4.93 4.24 -4.07
C GLU A 45 -3.52 4.44 -3.52
N GLY A 46 -2.70 3.39 -3.51
CA GLY A 46 -1.31 3.48 -3.04
C GLY A 46 -0.47 4.49 -3.81
N ARG A 47 -0.70 4.65 -5.13
CA ARG A 47 -0.04 5.69 -5.93
C ARG A 47 -0.50 7.10 -5.52
N ILE A 48 -1.79 7.30 -5.30
CA ILE A 48 -2.34 8.61 -4.93
C ILE A 48 -1.85 8.99 -3.53
N GLU A 49 -1.94 8.07 -2.57
CA GLU A 49 -1.50 8.28 -1.20
C GLU A 49 0.01 8.55 -1.15
N GLY A 50 0.82 7.72 -1.81
CA GLY A 50 2.26 7.92 -1.88
C GLY A 50 2.68 9.23 -2.55
N GLN A 51 1.96 9.68 -3.60
CA GLN A 51 2.20 11.00 -4.19
C GLN A 51 1.87 12.12 -3.21
N ARG A 52 0.76 12.01 -2.48
CA ARG A 52 0.32 13.03 -1.52
C ARG A 52 1.29 13.13 -0.35
N GLU A 53 1.73 11.99 0.18
CA GLU A 53 2.72 11.93 1.26
C GLU A 53 4.06 12.50 0.79
N GLY A 54 4.57 12.07 -0.37
CA GLY A 54 5.82 12.59 -0.93
C GLY A 54 5.79 14.09 -1.22
N GLN A 55 4.66 14.62 -1.71
CA GLN A 55 4.49 16.07 -1.88
C GLN A 55 4.53 16.81 -0.54
N ARG A 56 3.89 16.26 0.50
CA ARG A 56 3.89 16.86 1.84
C ARG A 56 5.29 16.88 2.43
N GLU A 57 6.01 15.76 2.35
CA GLU A 57 7.41 15.69 2.79
C GLU A 57 8.30 16.68 2.03
N GLY A 58 8.13 16.78 0.71
CA GLY A 58 8.87 17.73 -0.12
C GLY A 58 8.60 19.18 0.28
N GLN A 59 7.34 19.54 0.56
CA GLN A 59 6.98 20.87 1.03
C GLN A 59 7.60 21.19 2.40
N ILE A 60 7.53 20.24 3.34
CA ILE A 60 8.16 20.40 4.66
C ILE A 60 9.66 20.64 4.48
N ARG A 61 10.34 19.81 3.68
CA ARG A 61 11.78 19.98 3.41
C ARG A 61 12.11 21.35 2.80
N ALA A 62 11.27 21.85 1.90
CA ALA A 62 11.46 23.18 1.32
C ALA A 62 11.36 24.28 2.38
N TYR A 63 10.34 24.24 3.24
CA TYR A 63 10.21 25.22 4.32
C TYR A 63 11.34 25.14 5.33
N VAL A 64 11.79 23.93 5.67
CA VAL A 64 12.95 23.73 6.54
C VAL A 64 14.21 24.36 5.94
N SER A 65 14.44 24.20 4.63
CA SER A 65 15.56 24.86 3.94
C SER A 65 15.45 26.38 4.04
N LEU A 66 14.27 26.95 3.81
CA LEU A 66 14.06 28.41 3.90
C LEU A 66 14.32 28.95 5.32
N VAL A 67 13.99 28.18 6.35
CA VAL A 67 14.30 28.52 7.75
C VAL A 67 15.81 28.45 7.99
N GLN A 68 16.48 27.41 7.48
CA GLN A 68 17.92 27.24 7.59
C GLN A 68 18.70 28.38 6.91
N ASP A 69 18.21 28.83 5.76
CA ASP A 69 18.78 29.96 5.01
C ASP A 69 18.48 31.32 5.69
N GLY A 70 17.71 31.33 6.79
CA GLY A 70 17.31 32.54 7.50
C GLY A 70 16.32 33.42 6.73
N ILE A 71 15.70 32.89 5.68
CA ILE A 71 14.74 33.61 4.83
C ILE A 71 13.39 33.77 5.56
N ILE A 72 13.00 32.76 6.33
CA ILE A 72 11.76 32.77 7.14
C ILE A 72 12.06 32.29 8.56
N THR A 73 11.21 32.63 9.51
CA THR A 73 11.31 32.14 10.90
C THR A 73 10.75 30.73 11.04
N VAL A 74 11.10 30.03 12.13
CA VAL A 74 10.60 28.68 12.45
C VAL A 74 9.07 28.68 12.56
N GLU A 75 8.49 29.72 13.15
CA GLU A 75 7.03 29.88 13.30
C GLU A 75 6.35 30.00 11.93
N THR A 76 6.93 30.80 11.03
CA THR A 76 6.41 30.97 9.67
C THR A 76 6.53 29.66 8.87
N GLY A 77 7.62 28.92 9.05
CA GLY A 77 7.83 27.61 8.44
C GLY A 77 6.80 26.58 8.92
N ALA A 78 6.56 26.52 10.24
CA ALA A 78 5.58 25.63 10.85
C ALA A 78 4.15 25.94 10.41
N GLU A 79 3.77 27.22 10.40
CA GLU A 79 2.47 27.69 9.92
C GLU A 79 2.24 27.28 8.45
N LYS A 80 3.22 27.54 7.57
CA LYS A 80 3.12 27.18 6.16
C LYS A 80 3.14 25.67 5.89
N ALA A 81 3.80 24.91 6.75
CA ALA A 81 3.77 23.45 6.74
C ALA A 81 2.47 22.87 7.34
N GLY A 82 1.63 23.70 7.96
CA GLY A 82 0.36 23.31 8.57
C GLY A 82 0.55 22.39 9.78
N MET A 83 1.60 22.62 10.57
CA MET A 83 1.92 21.82 11.76
C MET A 83 2.37 22.69 12.93
N SER A 84 2.48 22.11 14.12
CA SER A 84 2.98 22.81 15.29
C SER A 84 4.47 23.16 15.15
N VAL A 85 4.91 24.21 15.84
CA VAL A 85 6.33 24.59 15.90
C VAL A 85 7.19 23.45 16.44
N ASP A 86 6.69 22.72 17.45
CA ASP A 86 7.40 21.58 18.03
C ASP A 86 7.56 20.43 17.03
N ASP A 87 6.52 20.11 16.28
CA ASP A 87 6.59 19.04 15.28
C ASP A 87 7.45 19.44 14.09
N PHE A 88 7.37 20.69 13.66
CA PHE A 88 8.26 21.23 12.63
C PHE A 88 9.72 21.17 13.08
N THR A 89 10.00 21.52 14.33
CA THR A 89 11.35 21.44 14.92
C THR A 89 11.85 19.99 15.00
N LYS A 90 10.98 19.01 15.28
CA LYS A 90 11.34 17.59 15.20
C LYS A 90 11.70 17.19 13.76
N GLU A 91 10.94 17.63 12.77
CA GLU A 91 11.24 17.37 11.36
C GLU A 91 12.56 17.99 10.92
N MET A 92 12.85 19.23 11.35
CA MET A 92 14.16 19.86 11.13
C MET A 92 15.31 19.00 11.67
N LYS A 93 15.17 18.49 12.91
CA LYS A 93 16.18 17.61 13.52
C LYS A 93 16.33 16.29 12.76
N LYS A 94 15.22 15.64 12.38
CA LYS A 94 15.24 14.39 11.59
C LYS A 94 15.95 14.57 10.25
N ALA A 95 15.76 15.72 9.62
CA ALA A 95 16.38 16.04 8.34
C ALA A 95 17.83 16.58 8.47
N GLY A 96 18.38 16.67 9.69
CA GLY A 96 19.77 17.04 9.95
C GLY A 96 20.04 18.54 9.96
N TYR A 97 19.01 19.38 10.04
CA TYR A 97 19.14 20.83 10.04
C TYR A 97 19.41 21.39 11.44
N VAL A 98 20.12 22.52 11.49
CA VAL A 98 20.46 23.21 12.73
C VAL A 98 19.34 24.19 13.04
N ILE A 99 18.72 24.05 14.20
CA ILE A 99 17.68 24.97 14.64
C ILE A 99 18.33 26.34 14.87
N PRO A 100 17.95 27.38 14.10
CA PRO A 100 18.48 28.72 14.34
C PRO A 100 18.12 29.14 15.77
N ALA A 101 19.11 29.62 16.52
CA ALA A 101 18.81 30.30 17.77
C ALA A 101 18.08 31.59 17.43
N VAL A 102 16.86 31.73 17.96
CA VAL A 102 16.06 32.95 17.89
C VAL A 102 16.81 34.10 18.55
#